data_AF-A0A1Q7YC73-F1
#
_entry.id   AF-A0A1Q7YC73-F1
#
_cell.length_a   1.000
_cell.length_b   1.000
_cell.length_c   1.000
_cell.angle_alpha   90.00
_cell.angle_beta   90.00
_cell.angle_gamma   90.00
#
_symmetry.space_group_name_H-M   'P 1'
#
loop_
_entity.id
_entity.type
_entity.pdbx_description
1 polymer ?
#
loop_
_entity_poly.entity_id
_entity_poly.type
_entity_poly.pdbx_seq_one_letter_code
_entity_poly.pdbx_strand_id
1 'polypeptide(L)'
;MSPNLVGTFWYLKDLDLWKTTKPYFINVPQHALPASQRASNEVSEPISDVPVHNMRDAGWRDDIDLCGFTYKRHDFQISTEVFKDSAAVREEYIPKVEEWLRHVTGAEIVHTLTSEVCN
;
A
#
# COMPACT_ATOMS: atom_id res chain seq x y z
N MET A 1 -15.23 7.70 -23.17
CA MET A 1 -14.55 6.40 -22.99
C MET A 1 -13.10 6.72 -22.70
N SER A 2 -12.61 6.38 -21.50
CA SER A 2 -11.20 6.54 -21.17
C SER A 2 -10.34 5.66 -22.10
N PRO A 3 -9.14 6.10 -22.52
CA PRO A 3 -8.28 5.29 -23.38
C PRO A 3 -8.01 3.95 -22.71
N ASN A 4 -8.02 2.86 -23.49
CA ASN A 4 -7.59 1.55 -23.01
C ASN A 4 -6.12 1.67 -22.61
N LEU A 5 -5.86 1.79 -21.31
CA LEU A 5 -4.50 1.72 -20.80
C LEU A 5 -4.04 0.28 -20.99
N VAL A 6 -2.91 0.11 -21.65
CA VAL A 6 -2.30 -1.20 -21.89
C VAL A 6 -1.21 -1.38 -20.84
N GLY A 7 -1.34 -2.42 -20.03
CA GLY A 7 -0.43 -2.70 -18.91
C GLY A 7 0.30 -4.03 -19.06
N THR A 8 1.40 -4.18 -18.33
CA THR A 8 1.99 -5.49 -18.03
C THR A 8 1.68 -5.85 -16.59
N PHE A 9 1.02 -6.98 -16.38
CA PHE A 9 0.72 -7.52 -15.06
C PHE A 9 1.56 -8.76 -14.81
N TRP A 10 2.00 -8.94 -13.57
CA TRP A 10 2.75 -10.12 -13.15
C TRP A 10 1.79 -11.10 -12.49
N TYR A 11 1.52 -12.21 -13.16
CA TYR A 11 0.65 -13.26 -12.65
C TYR A 11 1.46 -14.42 -12.11
N LEU A 12 0.93 -15.03 -11.06
CA LEU A 12 1.47 -16.24 -10.47
C LEU A 12 1.41 -17.38 -11.50
N LYS A 13 2.57 -17.90 -11.92
CA LYS A 13 2.70 -18.85 -13.04
C LYS A 13 2.22 -20.25 -12.67
N ASP A 14 1.26 -20.84 -13.36
CA ASP A 14 0.83 -22.21 -13.04
C ASP A 14 1.97 -23.26 -13.20
N LEU A 15 2.54 -23.70 -12.07
CA LEU A 15 3.62 -24.68 -12.00
C LEU A 15 3.10 -26.01 -11.42
N ASP A 16 3.50 -27.14 -12.00
CA ASP A 16 3.12 -28.47 -11.49
C ASP A 16 3.51 -28.69 -10.02
N LEU A 17 4.61 -28.07 -9.57
CA LEU A 17 5.03 -28.05 -8.17
C LEU A 17 3.91 -27.63 -7.24
N TRP A 18 3.07 -26.67 -7.65
CA TRP A 18 2.04 -26.10 -6.79
C TRP A 18 0.78 -26.94 -6.65
N LYS A 19 0.63 -27.98 -7.47
CA LYS A 19 -0.42 -28.99 -7.28
C LYS A 19 -0.18 -29.80 -6.00
N THR A 20 1.07 -29.91 -5.56
CA THR A 20 1.45 -30.66 -4.35
C THR A 20 2.02 -29.77 -3.25
N THR A 21 2.53 -28.58 -3.57
CA THR A 21 3.24 -27.69 -2.65
C THR A 21 2.76 -26.25 -2.76
N LYS A 22 2.11 -25.72 -1.72
CA LYS A 22 1.59 -24.33 -1.74
C LYS A 22 2.71 -23.31 -2.09
N PRO A 23 2.45 -22.34 -3.00
CA PRO A 23 3.36 -21.23 -3.22
C PRO A 23 3.49 -20.37 -1.95
N TYR A 24 4.70 -19.90 -1.68
CA TYR A 24 5.04 -19.11 -0.51
C TYR A 24 6.15 -18.10 -0.81
N PHE A 25 6.13 -17.01 -0.06
CA PHE A 25 7.17 -15.99 -0.02
C PHE A 25 7.49 -15.68 1.45
N ILE A 26 8.77 -15.75 1.81
CA ILE A 26 9.27 -15.41 3.13
C ILE A 26 9.65 -13.93 3.09
N ASN A 27 8.87 -13.10 3.79
CA ASN A 27 9.13 -11.66 3.88
C ASN A 27 10.23 -11.35 4.90
N VAL A 28 11.43 -11.88 4.65
CA VAL A 28 12.65 -11.54 5.38
C VAL A 28 13.74 -11.13 4.39
N PRO A 29 14.66 -10.25 4.78
CA PRO A 29 15.77 -9.88 3.91
C PRO A 29 16.57 -11.10 3.48
N GLN A 30 16.98 -11.16 2.21
CA GLN A 30 17.67 -12.32 1.66
C GLN A 30 19.01 -12.63 2.36
N HIS A 31 19.67 -11.60 2.90
CA HIS A 31 20.89 -11.75 3.70
C HIS A 31 20.67 -12.45 5.05
N ALA A 32 19.43 -12.49 5.55
CA ALA A 32 19.05 -13.17 6.79
C ALA A 32 18.77 -14.67 6.57
N LEU A 33 18.76 -15.14 5.32
CA LEU A 33 18.52 -16.55 4.98
C LEU A 33 19.83 -17.24 4.56
N PRO A 34 20.03 -18.52 4.94
CA PRO A 34 21.13 -19.33 4.41
C PRO A 34 21.09 -19.37 2.87
N ALA A 35 22.24 -19.34 2.21
CA ALA A 35 22.33 -19.37 0.74
C ALA A 35 21.68 -20.62 0.10
N SER A 36 21.54 -21.71 0.87
CA SER A 36 20.88 -22.95 0.44
C SER A 36 19.35 -22.90 0.55
N GLN A 37 18.79 -21.89 1.23
CA GLN A 37 17.36 -21.73 1.41
C GLN A 37 16.83 -20.70 0.41
N ARG A 38 15.80 -21.09 -0.34
CA ARG A 38 15.05 -20.14 -1.16
C ARG A 38 14.10 -19.35 -0.26
N ALA A 39 14.14 -18.03 -0.40
CA ALA A 39 13.19 -17.12 0.24
C ALA A 39 11.77 -17.29 -0.31
N SER A 40 11.60 -17.98 -1.43
CA SER A 40 10.29 -18.20 -2.06
C SER A 40 10.35 -19.36 -3.06
N ASN A 41 9.21 -20.03 -3.25
CA ASN A 41 8.96 -20.91 -4.40
C ASN A 41 7.90 -20.33 -5.35
N GLU A 42 7.52 -19.06 -5.13
CA GLU A 42 6.62 -18.29 -6.00
C GLU A 42 7.39 -17.84 -7.25
N VAL A 43 6.74 -17.97 -8.40
CA VAL A 43 7.28 -17.55 -9.70
C VAL A 43 6.17 -16.82 -10.42
N SER A 44 6.42 -15.57 -10.77
CA SER A 44 5.47 -14.76 -11.53
C SER A 44 5.94 -14.58 -12.97
N GLU A 45 5.02 -14.54 -13.91
CA GLU A 45 5.30 -14.25 -15.31
C GLU A 45 4.58 -12.99 -15.79
N PRO A 46 5.21 -12.19 -16.64
CA PRO A 46 4.61 -10.98 -17.17
C PRO A 46 3.60 -11.35 -18.25
N ILE A 47 2.38 -10.84 -18.12
CA ILE A 47 1.38 -10.81 -19.18
C ILE A 47 1.25 -9.37 -19.62
N SER A 48 1.74 -9.10 -20.83
CA SER A 48 1.67 -7.81 -21.49
C SER A 48 0.35 -7.64 -22.25
N ASP A 49 0.11 -6.42 -22.72
CA ASP A 49 -1.03 -6.08 -23.55
C ASP A 49 -2.41 -6.30 -22.91
N VAL A 50 -2.46 -6.33 -21.58
CA VAL A 50 -3.71 -6.50 -20.84
C VAL A 50 -4.49 -5.20 -20.90
N PRO A 51 -5.70 -5.20 -21.49
CA PRO A 51 -6.54 -4.01 -21.51
C PRO A 51 -7.06 -3.75 -20.10
N VAL A 52 -6.69 -2.60 -19.55
CA VAL A 52 -7.15 -2.20 -18.22
C VAL A 52 -8.44 -1.39 -18.36
N HIS A 53 -9.52 -1.93 -17.81
CA HIS A 53 -10.82 -1.29 -17.78
C HIS A 53 -11.19 -0.92 -16.34
N ASN A 54 -12.10 0.04 -16.17
CA ASN A 54 -12.69 0.41 -14.88
C ASN A 54 -11.66 0.74 -13.79
N MET A 55 -10.48 1.25 -14.16
CA MET A 55 -9.62 1.91 -13.18
C MET A 55 -10.40 3.07 -12.60
N ARG A 56 -10.49 3.16 -11.28
CA ARG A 56 -11.06 4.34 -10.63
C ARG A 56 -10.22 5.53 -11.05
N ASP A 57 -10.88 6.55 -11.62
CA ASP A 57 -10.20 7.81 -11.91
C ASP A 57 -9.65 8.40 -10.62
N ALA A 58 -8.51 9.10 -10.71
CA ALA A 58 -7.95 9.88 -9.62
C ALA A 58 -8.91 11.05 -9.30
N GLY A 59 -9.92 10.80 -8.47
CA GLY A 59 -11.04 11.72 -8.25
C GLY A 59 -12.43 11.07 -8.28
N TRP A 60 -12.53 9.77 -8.61
CA TRP A 60 -13.78 9.02 -8.49
C TRP A 60 -14.26 9.05 -7.04
N ARG A 61 -15.57 9.25 -6.86
CA ARG A 61 -16.22 9.57 -5.59
C ARG A 61 -15.66 8.73 -4.44
N ASP A 62 -15.33 9.41 -3.36
CA ASP A 62 -14.87 8.90 -2.06
C ASP A 62 -15.99 8.11 -1.32
N ASP A 63 -16.90 7.48 -2.06
CA ASP A 63 -18.16 6.88 -1.61
C ASP A 63 -17.97 5.43 -1.13
N ILE A 64 -16.92 5.18 -0.34
CA ILE A 64 -16.83 3.96 0.46
C ILE A 64 -17.44 4.25 1.82
N ASP A 65 -18.71 4.64 1.83
CA ASP A 65 -19.52 4.71 3.05
C ASP A 65 -20.20 3.35 3.34
N LEU A 66 -19.78 2.29 2.64
CA LEU A 66 -20.37 0.95 2.78
C LEU A 66 -19.92 0.19 4.03
N CYS A 67 -18.88 0.66 4.73
CA CYS A 67 -18.31 -0.04 5.89
C CYS A 67 -17.95 0.89 7.07
N GLY A 68 -18.50 2.11 7.15
CA GLY A 68 -18.22 3.03 8.27
C GLY A 68 -16.85 3.71 8.22
N PHE A 69 -16.31 3.92 7.02
CA PHE A 69 -15.08 4.68 6.79
C PHE A 69 -15.40 5.92 5.96
N THR A 70 -14.75 7.04 6.26
CA THR A 70 -14.88 8.28 5.47
C THR A 70 -13.52 8.74 5.01
N TYR A 71 -13.40 9.07 3.73
CA TYR A 71 -12.21 9.74 3.21
C TYR A 71 -12.42 11.26 3.25
N LYS A 72 -11.38 11.96 3.68
CA LYS A 72 -11.27 13.41 3.61
C LYS A 72 -9.93 13.73 2.93
N ARG A 73 -9.88 14.80 2.15
CA ARG A 73 -8.65 15.28 1.51
C ARG A 73 -8.21 16.55 2.23
N HIS A 74 -6.92 16.63 2.53
CA HIS A 74 -6.29 17.85 3.01
C HIS A 74 -5.47 18.48 1.88
N ASP A 75 -5.21 19.77 2.00
CA ASP A 75 -4.45 20.59 1.05
C ASP A 75 -3.01 20.86 1.52
N PHE A 76 -2.69 20.59 2.79
CA PHE A 76 -1.33 20.79 3.29
C PHE A 76 -0.33 19.87 2.59
N GLN A 77 0.82 20.44 2.24
CA GLN A 77 1.92 19.76 1.58
C GLN A 77 3.07 19.54 2.57
N ILE A 78 3.65 18.35 2.52
CA ILE A 78 4.84 17.96 3.29
C ILE A 78 5.90 17.47 2.29
N SER A 79 7.15 17.82 2.55
CA SER A 79 8.25 17.41 1.66
C SER A 79 8.47 15.90 1.75
N THR A 80 8.97 15.32 0.66
CA THR A 80 9.35 13.89 0.65
C THR A 80 10.46 13.56 1.64
N GLU A 81 11.28 14.54 2.03
CA GLU A 81 12.35 14.33 3.02
C GLU A 81 11.80 14.04 4.41
N VAL A 82 10.68 14.65 4.80
CA VAL A 82 10.01 14.36 6.08
C VAL A 82 9.62 12.88 6.15
N PHE A 83 9.14 12.29 5.05
CA PHE A 83 8.74 10.88 5.03
C PHE A 83 9.91 9.89 5.03
N LYS A 84 11.16 10.36 4.87
CA LYS A 84 12.35 9.50 5.01
C LYS A 84 12.83 9.37 6.45
N ASP A 85 12.37 10.24 7.34
CA ASP A 85 12.75 10.27 8.75
C ASP A 85 11.53 10.06 9.64
N SER A 86 11.51 8.94 10.37
CA SER A 86 10.41 8.62 11.28
C SER A 86 10.23 9.64 12.40
N ALA A 87 11.30 10.31 12.84
CA ALA A 87 11.20 11.39 13.82
C ALA A 87 10.51 12.61 13.21
N ALA A 88 10.93 13.05 12.02
CA ALA A 88 10.30 14.15 11.31
C ALA A 88 8.81 13.89 10.99
N VAL A 89 8.43 12.66 10.65
CA VAL A 89 7.00 12.29 10.49
C VAL A 89 6.22 12.53 11.79
N ARG A 90 6.77 12.12 12.94
CA ARG A 90 6.09 12.29 14.24
C ARG A 90 6.02 13.74 14.69
N GLU A 91 7.05 14.52 14.41
CA GLU A 91 7.16 15.91 14.89
C GLU A 91 6.45 16.91 13.96
N GLU A 92 6.41 16.64 12.65
CA GLU A 92 5.89 17.59 11.67
C GLU A 92 4.60 17.15 10.98
N TYR A 93 4.50 15.89 10.56
CA TYR A 93 3.37 15.41 9.76
C TYR A 93 2.17 15.03 10.63
N ILE A 94 2.40 14.18 11.63
CA ILE A 94 1.32 13.67 12.49
C ILE A 94 0.53 14.80 13.18
N PRO A 95 1.17 15.82 13.79
CA PRO A 95 0.42 16.88 14.45
C PRO A 95 -0.50 17.66 13.49
N LYS A 96 -0.05 17.90 12.26
CA LYS A 96 -0.86 18.57 11.22
C LYS A 96 -2.06 17.72 10.80
N VAL A 97 -1.87 16.40 10.66
CA VAL A 97 -2.96 15.46 10.37
C VAL A 97 -3.97 15.46 11.51
N GLU A 98 -3.52 15.42 12.76
CA GLU A 98 -4.42 15.40 13.92
C GLU A 98 -5.22 16.69 14.06
N GLU A 99 -4.58 17.85 13.90
CA GLU A 99 -5.25 19.15 13.91
C GLU A 99 -6.32 19.22 12.82
N TRP A 100 -5.96 18.82 11.60
CA TRP A 100 -6.89 18.78 10.49
C TRP A 100 -8.05 17.80 10.74
N LEU A 101 -7.78 16.61 11.28
CA LEU A 101 -8.82 15.62 11.61
C LEU A 101 -9.80 16.17 12.65
N ARG A 102 -9.31 16.83 13.72
CA ARG A 102 -10.17 17.49 14.71
C ARG A 102 -11.06 18.54 14.05
N HIS A 103 -10.50 19.35 13.14
CA HIS A 103 -11.25 20.38 12.42
C HIS A 103 -12.36 19.79 11.53
N VAL A 104 -12.07 18.76 10.74
CA VAL A 104 -13.03 18.23 9.75
C VAL A 104 -14.05 17.25 10.32
N THR A 105 -13.78 16.66 11.49
CA THR A 105 -14.68 15.68 12.13
C THR A 105 -15.37 16.21 13.39
N GLY A 106 -14.82 17.24 14.03
CA GLY A 106 -15.26 17.69 15.36
C GLY A 106 -14.88 16.72 16.49
N ALA A 107 -13.98 15.76 16.24
CA ALA A 107 -13.55 14.79 17.24
C ALA A 107 -12.81 15.47 18.39
N GLU A 108 -13.15 15.08 19.63
CA GLU A 108 -12.45 15.51 20.84
C GLU A 108 -11.06 14.85 20.93
N ILE A 109 -10.98 13.58 20.53
CA ILE A 109 -9.76 12.77 20.60
C ILE A 109 -9.47 12.20 19.22
N VAL A 110 -8.20 12.29 18.82
CA VAL A 110 -7.67 11.68 17.60
C VAL A 110 -6.55 10.73 18.00
N HIS A 111 -6.59 9.50 17.48
CA HIS A 111 -5.55 8.50 17.68
C HIS A 111 -4.87 8.21 16.34
N THR A 112 -3.62 8.62 16.20
CA THR A 112 -2.80 8.30 15.04
C THR A 112 -2.08 6.97 15.29
N LEU A 113 -2.32 5.97 14.43
CA LEU A 113 -1.60 4.69 14.50
C LEU A 113 -0.26 4.82 13.75
N THR A 114 0.85 4.72 14.48
CA THR A 114 2.17 4.52 13.88
C THR A 114 2.57 3.06 13.98
N SER A 115 2.99 2.46 12.85
CA SER A 115 3.57 1.12 12.85
C SER A 115 5.03 1.22 13.26
N GLU A 116 5.27 1.32 14.57
CA GLU A 116 6.62 1.19 15.10
C GLU A 116 6.85 -0.27 15.43
N VAL A 117 7.77 -0.91 14.71
CA VAL A 117 8.31 -2.19 15.14
C VAL A 117 9.22 -1.87 16.31
N CYS A 118 8.77 -2.16 17.53
CA CYS A 118 9.63 -2.15 18.71
C CYS A 118 10.78 -3.14 18.45
N ASN A 119 12.01 -2.63 18.34
CA ASN A 119 13.22 -3.45 18.37
C ASN A 119 13.55 -3.85 19.81
#